data_AF-A0A524CN17-F1
#
_entry.id   AF-A0A524CN17-F1
#
_cell.length_a   1.000
_cell.length_b   1.000
_cell.length_c   1.000
_cell.angle_alpha   90.00
_cell.angle_beta   90.00
_cell.angle_gamma   90.00
#
_symmetry.space_group_name_H-M   'P 1'
#
loop_
_entity.id
_entity.type
_entity.pdbx_description
1 polymer ?
#
loop_
_entity_poly.entity_id
_entity_poly.type
_entity_poly.pdbx_seq_one_letter_code
_entity_poly.pdbx_strand_id
1 'polypeptide(L)'
;MPKIETKLRYFLSSTLIVICLTMLLTLIPVWQLIIIPGIVAGFLNKQLRYAIFSGLIGVTLSWSIYVVFAFVTRNTYVILEQVGSLIVGSGFGWLILLIVLLIGLLMGALGGGLGYFISLLLKPCLNEKIRKSN
;
A
#
# COMPACT_ATOMS: atom_id res chain seq x y z
N MET A 1 11.47 2.86 -27.97
CA MET A 1 10.14 2.47 -27.43
C MET A 1 10.12 1.27 -26.45
N PRO A 2 10.92 0.19 -26.55
CA PRO A 2 10.70 -1.02 -25.73
C PRO A 2 10.97 -0.86 -24.21
N LYS A 3 11.75 0.15 -23.81
CA LYS A 3 12.09 0.42 -22.41
C LYS A 3 10.95 1.05 -21.59
N ILE A 4 9.97 1.69 -22.23
CA ILE A 4 8.84 2.32 -21.53
C ILE A 4 7.76 1.28 -21.24
N GLU A 5 7.43 0.47 -22.24
CA GLU A 5 6.45 -0.61 -22.14
C GLU A 5 6.82 -1.64 -21.06
N THR A 6 8.10 -2.00 -20.98
CA THR A 6 8.60 -2.88 -19.92
C THR A 6 8.40 -2.27 -18.53
N LYS A 7 8.71 -0.99 -18.31
CA LYS A 7 8.51 -0.32 -17.02
C LYS A 7 7.04 -0.27 -16.61
N LEU A 8 6.16 0.05 -17.56
CA LEU A 8 4.72 0.08 -17.31
C LEU A 8 4.18 -1.30 -16.94
N ARG A 9 4.67 -2.36 -17.59
CA ARG A 9 4.28 -3.74 -17.27
C ARG A 9 4.68 -4.15 -15.85
N TYR A 10 5.87 -3.77 -15.38
CA TYR A 10 6.28 -3.99 -13.98
C TYR A 10 5.38 -3.21 -13.01
N PHE A 11 5.07 -1.95 -13.32
CA PHE A 11 4.19 -1.12 -12.52
C PHE A 11 2.79 -1.72 -12.38
N LEU A 12 2.17 -2.15 -13.48
CA LEU A 12 0.84 -2.78 -13.46
C LEU A 12 0.84 -4.11 -12.71
N SER A 13 1.82 -4.97 -12.97
CA SER A 13 1.93 -6.28 -12.32
C SER A 13 2.17 -6.12 -10.81
N SER A 14 3.06 -5.20 -10.43
CA SER A 14 3.34 -4.88 -9.04
C SER A 14 2.09 -4.35 -8.34
N THR A 15 1.39 -3.39 -8.94
CA THR A 15 0.13 -2.86 -8.38
C THR A 15 -0.90 -3.97 -8.15
N LEU A 16 -1.06 -4.90 -9.10
CA LEU A 16 -2.00 -6.00 -8.96
C LEU A 16 -1.61 -6.96 -7.82
N ILE A 17 -0.32 -7.31 -7.71
CA ILE A 17 0.19 -8.11 -6.59
C ILE A 17 -0.05 -7.42 -5.25
N VAL A 18 0.22 -6.12 -5.17
CA VAL A 18 0.03 -5.32 -3.96
C VAL A 18 -1.44 -5.27 -3.56
N ILE A 19 -2.38 -5.17 -4.52
CA ILE A 19 -3.81 -5.22 -4.23
C ILE A 19 -4.17 -6.55 -3.58
N CYS A 20 -3.79 -7.67 -4.22
CA CYS A 20 -4.09 -9.01 -3.69
C CYS A 20 -3.45 -9.23 -2.31
N LEU A 21 -2.19 -8.82 -2.14
CA LEU A 21 -1.47 -9.01 -0.89
C LEU A 21 -2.03 -8.13 0.24
N THR A 22 -2.37 -6.87 -0.05
CA THR A 22 -3.01 -5.98 0.92
C THR A 22 -4.34 -6.56 1.37
N MET A 23 -5.16 -7.06 0.46
CA MET A 23 -6.43 -7.69 0.78
C MET A 23 -6.27 -8.89 1.72
N LEU A 24 -5.33 -9.80 1.40
CA LEU A 24 -5.05 -10.96 2.23
C LEU A 24 -4.60 -10.56 3.64
N LEU A 25 -3.69 -9.59 3.75
CA LEU A 25 -3.18 -9.14 5.04
C LEU A 25 -4.20 -8.32 5.84
N THR A 26 -5.16 -7.67 5.19
CA THR A 26 -6.24 -6.94 5.87
C THR A 26 -7.22 -7.88 6.59
N LEU A 27 -7.22 -9.18 6.27
CA LEU A 27 -7.99 -10.18 7.01
C LEU A 27 -7.44 -10.39 8.44
N ILE A 28 -6.17 -10.05 8.66
CA ILE A 28 -5.55 -10.07 9.98
C ILE A 28 -5.89 -8.73 10.66
N PRO A 29 -6.37 -8.72 11.91
CA PRO A 29 -6.78 -7.50 12.62
C PRO A 29 -5.57 -6.65 13.10
N VAL A 30 -4.53 -6.55 12.28
CA VAL A 30 -3.32 -5.76 12.52
C VAL A 30 -3.12 -4.85 11.31
N TRP A 31 -3.64 -3.63 11.40
CA TRP A 31 -3.69 -2.70 10.27
C TRP A 31 -2.30 -2.26 9.79
N GLN A 32 -1.28 -2.29 10.66
CA GLN A 32 0.10 -1.90 10.33
C GLN A 32 0.73 -2.82 9.28
N LEU A 33 0.21 -4.03 9.08
CA LEU A 33 0.72 -4.99 8.10
C LEU A 33 0.63 -4.48 6.65
N ILE A 34 -0.17 -3.44 6.39
CA ILE A 34 -0.28 -2.80 5.07
C ILE A 34 1.05 -2.21 4.57
N ILE A 35 2.02 -1.99 5.45
CA ILE A 35 3.36 -1.54 5.05
C ILE A 35 4.11 -2.62 4.26
N ILE A 36 3.84 -3.90 4.52
CA ILE A 36 4.50 -5.04 3.87
C ILE A 36 4.19 -5.06 2.37
N PRO A 37 2.92 -5.02 1.92
CA PRO A 37 2.58 -4.86 0.50
C PRO A 37 3.24 -3.64 -0.13
N GLY A 38 3.28 -2.50 0.58
CA GLY A 38 4.00 -1.32 0.12
C GLY A 38 5.47 -1.61 -0.15
N ILE A 39 6.17 -2.25 0.78
CA ILE A 39 7.59 -2.65 0.61
C ILE A 39 7.75 -3.58 -0.60
N VAL A 40 6.87 -4.57 -0.75
CA VAL A 40 6.87 -5.48 -1.91
C VAL A 40 6.71 -4.69 -3.22
N ALA A 41 5.83 -3.69 -3.24
CA ALA A 41 5.65 -2.79 -4.38
C ALA A 41 6.97 -2.12 -4.80
N GLY A 42 7.75 -1.70 -3.81
CA GLY A 42 9.06 -1.08 -4.00
C GLY A 42 10.10 -2.02 -4.58
N PHE A 43 10.16 -3.25 -4.08
CA PHE A 43 11.09 -4.28 -4.56
C PHE A 43 10.87 -4.67 -6.03
N LEU A 44 9.61 -4.72 -6.47
CA LEU A 44 9.25 -5.18 -7.81
C LEU A 44 9.46 -4.11 -8.90
N ASN A 45 9.59 -2.84 -8.51
CA ASN A 45 9.69 -1.73 -9.45
C ASN A 45 11.12 -1.25 -9.67
N LYS A 46 11.42 -0.86 -10.92
CA LYS A 46 12.77 -0.39 -11.33
C LYS A 46 12.98 1.11 -11.16
N GLN A 47 11.93 1.88 -10.86
CA GLN A 47 12.03 3.32 -10.65
C GLN A 47 11.24 3.71 -9.40
N LEU A 48 11.81 4.63 -8.61
CA LEU A 48 11.21 5.12 -7.37
C LEU A 48 9.79 5.64 -7.55
N ARG A 49 9.52 6.39 -8.62
CA ARG A 49 8.18 6.93 -8.89
C ARG A 49 7.14 5.81 -9.03
N TYR A 50 7.41 4.80 -9.84
CA TYR A 50 6.49 3.66 -10.02
C TYR A 50 6.38 2.80 -8.77
N ALA A 51 7.46 2.63 -8.02
CA ALA A 51 7.44 1.98 -6.71
C ALA A 51 6.45 2.65 -5.75
N ILE A 52 6.60 3.96 -5.54
CA ILE A 52 5.70 4.76 -4.69
C ILE A 52 4.26 4.69 -5.20
N PHE A 53 4.03 4.92 -6.50
CA PHE A 53 2.66 4.91 -7.04
C PHE A 53 2.00 3.54 -6.96
N SER A 54 2.73 2.44 -7.18
CA SER A 54 2.16 1.10 -7.09
C SER A 54 1.77 0.72 -5.66
N GLY A 55 2.61 1.11 -4.67
CA GLY A 55 2.30 0.94 -3.25
C GLY A 55 1.11 1.81 -2.84
N LEU A 56 1.11 3.09 -3.24
CA LEU A 56 0.03 4.04 -2.97
C LEU A 56 -1.30 3.52 -3.51
N ILE A 57 -1.37 3.24 -4.82
CA ILE A 57 -2.60 2.82 -5.50
C ILE A 57 -3.05 1.46 -4.96
N GLY A 58 -2.13 0.49 -4.85
CA GLY A 58 -2.49 -0.86 -4.44
C GLY A 58 -3.02 -0.93 -3.02
N VAL A 59 -2.39 -0.22 -2.07
CA VAL A 59 -2.85 -0.19 -0.67
C VAL A 59 -4.14 0.62 -0.53
N THR A 60 -4.20 1.83 -1.10
CA THR A 60 -5.37 2.72 -0.97
C THR A 60 -6.62 2.12 -1.60
N LEU A 61 -6.50 1.52 -2.79
CA LEU A 61 -7.62 0.88 -3.47
C LEU A 61 -8.15 -0.29 -2.65
N SER A 62 -7.24 -1.11 -2.09
CA SER A 62 -7.62 -2.26 -1.27
C SER A 62 -8.34 -1.84 0.01
N TRP A 63 -7.81 -0.82 0.69
CA TRP A 63 -8.47 -0.27 1.87
C TRP A 63 -9.80 0.41 1.57
N SER A 64 -9.91 1.09 0.43
CA SER A 64 -11.18 1.69 0.01
C SER A 64 -12.26 0.62 -0.16
N ILE A 65 -11.92 -0.50 -0.81
CA ILE A 65 -12.82 -1.65 -0.95
C ILE A 65 -13.15 -2.25 0.41
N TYR A 66 -12.16 -2.42 1.30
CA TYR A 66 -12.38 -2.94 2.65
C TYR A 66 -13.33 -2.04 3.47
N VAL A 67 -13.16 -0.72 3.41
CA VAL A 67 -14.01 0.26 4.10
C VAL A 67 -15.44 0.21 3.57
N VAL A 68 -15.62 0.17 2.25
CA VAL A 68 -16.94 0.01 1.63
C VAL A 68 -17.61 -1.29 2.08
N PHE A 69 -16.87 -2.39 2.08
CA PHE A 69 -17.37 -3.67 2.57
C PHE A 69 -17.75 -3.62 4.07
N ALA A 70 -16.94 -2.97 4.90
CA ALA A 70 -17.21 -2.80 6.32
C ALA A 70 -18.48 -1.97 6.56
N PHE A 71 -18.73 -0.94 5.74
CA PHE A 71 -19.98 -0.17 5.83
C PHE A 71 -21.21 -1.00 5.52
N VAL A 72 -21.18 -1.79 4.44
CA VAL A 72 -22.33 -2.60 4.02
C VAL A 72 -22.61 -3.72 5.02
N THR A 73 -21.57 -4.33 5.61
CA THR A 73 -21.71 -5.54 6.43
C THR A 73 -21.79 -5.29 7.94
N ARG A 74 -21.14 -4.24 8.46
CA ARG A 74 -20.96 -4.03 9.91
C ARG A 74 -21.48 -2.68 10.40
N ASN A 75 -22.11 -1.89 9.52
CA ASN A 75 -22.60 -0.54 9.83
C ASN A 75 -21.55 0.32 10.57
N THR A 76 -20.28 0.22 10.12
CA THR A 76 -19.13 0.87 10.77
C THR A 76 -19.25 2.39 10.82
N TYR A 77 -20.12 2.98 10.01
CA TYR A 77 -20.37 4.42 9.99
C TYR A 77 -20.89 4.95 11.34
N VAL A 78 -21.70 4.17 12.07
CA VAL A 78 -22.19 4.56 13.39
C VAL A 78 -21.03 4.74 14.38
N ILE A 79 -20.04 3.85 14.34
CA ILE A 79 -18.86 3.94 15.21
C ILE A 79 -18.00 5.14 14.81
N LEU A 80 -17.79 5.37 13.51
CA LEU A 80 -17.04 6.53 13.03
C LEU A 80 -17.73 7.84 13.42
N GLU A 81 -19.05 7.88 13.35
CA GLU A 81 -19.85 9.04 13.75
C GLU A 81 -19.78 9.30 15.26
N GLN A 82 -19.81 8.25 16.08
CA GLN A 82 -19.58 8.39 17.53
C GLN A 82 -18.20 8.99 17.83
N VAL A 83 -17.14 8.48 17.18
CA VAL A 83 -15.79 9.02 17.34
C VAL A 83 -15.70 10.47 16.84
N GLY A 84 -16.28 10.76 15.67
CA GLY A 84 -16.33 12.12 15.12
C GLY A 84 -17.07 13.10 16.04
N SER A 85 -18.17 12.65 16.66
CA SER A 85 -18.97 13.43 17.59
C SER A 85 -18.21 13.85 18.84
N LEU A 86 -17.31 13.01 19.33
CA LEU A 86 -16.49 13.29 20.51
C LEU A 86 -15.36 14.29 20.22
N ILE A 87 -14.84 14.32 19.00
CA ILE A 87 -13.66 15.12 18.64
C ILE A 87 -14.07 16.50 18.09
N VAL A 88 -15.06 16.54 17.20
CA VAL A 88 -15.44 17.75 16.45
C VAL A 88 -16.92 18.10 16.63
N GLY A 89 -17.79 17.10 16.72
CA GLY A 89 -19.24 17.27 16.83
C GLY A 89 -20.01 16.33 15.90
N SER A 90 -21.34 16.39 15.94
CA SER A 90 -22.20 15.55 15.09
C SER A 90 -22.05 15.87 13.60
N GLY A 91 -22.09 14.86 12.76
CA GLY A 91 -21.97 14.91 11.30
C GLY A 91 -20.55 14.76 10.77
N PHE A 92 -19.56 14.48 11.62
CA PHE A 92 -18.14 14.45 11.26
C PHE A 92 -17.53 13.04 11.14
N GLY A 93 -18.32 11.96 11.14
CA GLY A 93 -17.80 10.60 10.95
C GLY A 93 -17.03 10.39 9.63
N TRP A 94 -17.36 11.16 8.59
CA TRP A 94 -16.65 11.15 7.30
C TRP A 94 -15.19 11.64 7.42
N LEU A 95 -14.89 12.53 8.37
CA LEU A 95 -13.54 13.06 8.58
C LEU A 95 -12.60 11.95 9.08
N ILE A 96 -13.08 11.11 9.99
CA ILE A 96 -12.32 9.96 10.50
C ILE A 96 -12.04 8.98 9.37
N LEU A 97 -13.02 8.72 8.50
CA LEU A 97 -12.80 7.91 7.31
C LEU A 97 -11.73 8.48 6.39
N LEU A 98 -11.75 9.80 6.16
CA LEU A 98 -10.74 10.48 5.34
C LEU A 98 -9.35 10.27 5.93
N ILE A 99 -9.21 10.41 7.25
CA ILE A 99 -7.94 10.19 7.96
C ILE A 99 -7.48 8.74 7.81
N VAL A 100 -8.37 7.77 7.96
CA VAL A 100 -8.05 6.34 7.76
C VAL A 100 -7.54 6.11 6.34
N LEU A 101 -8.26 6.58 5.32
CA LEU A 101 -7.80 6.43 3.92
C LEU A 101 -6.45 7.14 3.68
N LEU A 102 -6.25 8.32 4.28
CA LEU A 102 -5.00 9.06 4.17
C LEU A 102 -3.83 8.29 4.80
N ILE A 103 -4.03 7.65 5.95
CA ILE A 103 -3.01 6.80 6.58
C ILE A 103 -2.67 5.64 5.64
N GLY A 104 -3.65 4.96 5.06
CA GLY A 104 -3.41 3.88 4.10
C GLY A 104 -2.62 4.34 2.89
N LEU A 105 -2.98 5.50 2.34
CA LEU A 105 -2.31 6.14 1.22
C LEU A 105 -0.83 6.45 1.53
N LEU A 106 -0.58 7.08 2.68
CA LEU A 106 0.78 7.41 3.12
C LEU A 106 1.61 6.15 3.40
N MET A 107 1.03 5.15 4.06
CA MET A 107 1.71 3.88 4.34
C MET A 107 2.05 3.12 3.05
N GLY A 108 1.16 3.09 2.07
CA GLY A 108 1.43 2.51 0.76
C GLY A 108 2.55 3.22 0.01
N ALA A 109 2.53 4.56 0.00
CA ALA A 109 3.56 5.37 -0.63
C ALA A 109 4.93 5.21 0.05
N LEU A 110 4.97 5.28 1.39
CA LEU A 110 6.17 5.11 2.20
C LEU A 110 6.74 3.71 2.04
N GLY A 111 5.91 2.67 2.14
CA GLY A 111 6.32 1.29 1.91
C GLY A 111 6.94 1.12 0.52
N GLY A 112 6.30 1.67 -0.54
CA GLY A 112 6.83 1.65 -1.90
C GLY A 112 8.21 2.29 -2.02
N GLY A 113 8.39 3.46 -1.40
CA GLY A 113 9.69 4.14 -1.35
C GLY A 113 10.75 3.32 -0.62
N LEU A 114 10.44 2.84 0.59
CA LEU A 114 11.35 2.05 1.41
C LEU A 114 11.78 0.76 0.70
N GLY A 115 10.83 0.01 0.14
CA GLY A 115 11.12 -1.22 -0.59
C GLY A 115 12.04 -0.98 -1.79
N TYR A 116 11.89 0.15 -2.49
CA TYR A 116 12.78 0.53 -3.57
C TYR A 116 14.21 0.79 -3.07
N PHE A 117 14.37 1.56 -2.00
CA PHE A 117 15.70 1.83 -1.41
C PHE A 117 16.37 0.55 -0.90
N ILE A 118 15.62 -0.33 -0.24
CA ILE A 118 16.14 -1.63 0.21
C ILE A 118 16.61 -2.46 -1.00
N SER A 119 15.81 -2.51 -2.08
CA SER A 119 16.19 -3.22 -3.31
C SER A 119 17.46 -2.66 -3.96
N LEU A 120 17.68 -1.33 -3.85
CA LEU A 120 18.85 -0.67 -4.40
C LEU A 120 20.11 -1.01 -3.59
N LEU A 121 20.01 -1.03 -2.27
CA LEU A 121 21.11 -1.39 -1.36
C LEU A 121 21.48 -2.88 -1.42
N LEU A 122 20.52 -3.77 -1.71
CA LEU A 122 20.76 -5.21 -1.80
C LEU A 122 21.42 -5.65 -3.12
N LYS A 123 21.22 -4.90 -4.22
CA LYS A 123 21.74 -5.26 -5.55
C LYS A 123 23.26 -5.50 -5.58
N PRO A 124 24.11 -4.62 -5.00
CA PRO A 124 25.55 -4.84 -4.96
C PRO A 124 25.92 -6.13 -4.20
N CYS A 125 25.34 -6.34 -3.01
CA CYS A 125 25.61 -7.50 -2.16
C CYS A 125 25.23 -8.83 -2.84
N LEU A 126 24.08 -8.85 -3.52
CA LEU A 126 23.65 -10.01 -4.29
C LEU A 126 24.60 -10.32 -5.45
N ASN A 127 25.02 -9.29 -6.19
CA ASN A 127 25.87 -9.46 -7.35
C ASN A 127 27.28 -9.95 -6.97
N GLU A 128 27.82 -9.47 -5.85
CA GLU A 128 29.10 -9.93 -5.32
C GLU A 128 29.05 -11.39 -4.86
N LYS A 129 27.94 -11.79 -4.21
CA LYS A 129 27.75 -13.18 -3.76
C LYS A 129 27.62 -14.16 -4.94
N ILE A 130 26.90 -13.78 -6.00
CA ILE A 130 26.78 -14.59 -7.23
C ILE A 130 28.15 -14.75 -7.89
N ARG A 131 28.96 -13.68 -7.94
CA ARG A 131 30.30 -13.72 -8.54
C ARG A 131 31.29 -14.60 -7.77
N LYS A 132 31.15 -14.73 -6.44
CA LYS A 132 31.99 -15.62 -5.61
C LYS A 132 31.53 -17.09 -5.65
N SER A 133 30.32 -17.36 -6.15
CA SER A 133 29.73 -18.71 -6.23
C SER A 133 29.91 -19.36 -7.61
N ASN A 134 30.41 -18.62 -8.60
CA ASN A 134 30.81 -19.09 -9.94
C ASN A 134 32.33 -19.08 -10.04
#